data_AF-A0A6S4QHZ5-F1
#
_entry.id   AF-A0A6S4QHZ5-F1
#
_cell.length_a   1.000
_cell.length_b   1.000
_cell.length_c   1.000
_cell.angle_alpha   90.00
_cell.angle_beta   90.00
_cell.angle_gamma   90.00
#
_symmetry.space_group_name_H-M   'P 1'
#
loop_
_entity.id
_entity.type
_entity.pdbx_description
1 polymer ?
#
loop_
_entity_poly.entity_id
_entity_poly.type
_entity_poly.pdbx_seq_one_letter_code
_entity_poly.pdbx_strand_id
1 'polypeptide(L)'
;MIVYDKNPYDEDSDRHVLWELLVRDWIEAMLAEDFSKIEQHFVKENFWTLDAAGNMHLDSWRINYTDFLTYKKNWTTNIQGFIAMIDSAKARLSLYKASMLRDIEIKGDLATVHMKFNGNIPTKNGPPMHIEWRTLYWLRKLHNEWKIASFVENLPFIERGRNLNVRMPFQKTLPADNTSPKAVGPYSPVLIVRGEEWVVISGQVPVDSTGKPVGTTIEDQTRQTLANAKKNLLRAGIGFENVFKVNVYLTDLANWPKFNEIYREIMPAPLPARTAVASGLLPGFLVEVDMWAAK
;
A
#
# COMPACT_ATOMS: atom_id res chain seq x y z
N MET A 1 -1.12 -24.76 -16.39
CA MET A 1 -2.28 -23.83 -16.33
C MET A 1 -2.51 -23.49 -14.87
N ILE A 2 -2.62 -22.21 -14.50
CA ILE A 2 -2.97 -21.82 -13.14
C ILE A 2 -4.46 -22.13 -12.94
N VAL A 3 -4.76 -23.01 -11.98
CA VAL A 3 -6.12 -23.40 -11.60
C VAL A 3 -6.56 -22.45 -10.49
N TYR A 4 -7.44 -21.50 -10.81
CA TYR A 4 -7.86 -20.43 -9.88
C TYR A 4 -8.90 -20.89 -8.85
N ASP A 5 -9.50 -22.06 -9.04
CA ASP A 5 -10.46 -22.69 -8.13
C ASP A 5 -9.82 -23.81 -7.28
N LYS A 6 -8.49 -23.88 -7.24
CA LYS A 6 -7.77 -24.75 -6.31
C LYS A 6 -7.61 -24.05 -4.96
N ASN A 7 -7.98 -24.74 -3.89
CA ASN A 7 -7.75 -24.29 -2.52
C ASN A 7 -6.23 -24.19 -2.27
N PRO A 8 -5.71 -23.06 -1.76
CA PRO A 8 -4.27 -22.90 -1.51
C PRO A 8 -3.81 -23.51 -0.18
N TYR A 9 -4.73 -23.97 0.68
CA TYR A 9 -4.43 -24.49 2.02
C TYR A 9 -4.55 -26.02 2.05
N ASP A 10 -3.67 -26.73 1.34
CA ASP A 10 -3.71 -28.21 1.30
C ASP A 10 -3.22 -28.86 2.62
N GLU A 11 -2.42 -28.13 3.42
CA GLU A 11 -1.76 -28.65 4.63
C GLU A 11 -2.37 -28.13 5.95
N ASP A 12 -3.32 -27.19 5.88
CA ASP A 12 -3.96 -26.58 7.04
C ASP A 12 -5.48 -26.81 6.98
N SER A 13 -5.98 -27.75 7.76
CA SER A 13 -7.38 -28.17 7.72
C SER A 13 -8.36 -27.05 8.04
N ASP A 14 -8.04 -26.15 8.98
CA ASP A 14 -8.96 -25.08 9.35
C ASP A 14 -8.99 -24.00 8.28
N ARG A 15 -7.83 -23.56 7.78
CA ARG A 15 -7.76 -22.59 6.68
C ARG A 15 -8.34 -23.15 5.39
N HIS A 16 -8.19 -24.45 5.16
CA HIS A 16 -8.82 -25.16 4.05
C HIS A 16 -10.34 -25.00 4.10
N VAL A 17 -10.96 -25.36 5.22
CA VAL A 17 -12.41 -25.27 5.41
C VAL A 17 -12.91 -23.83 5.30
N LEU A 18 -12.19 -22.87 5.88
CA LEU A 18 -12.54 -21.45 5.78
C LEU A 18 -12.51 -20.94 4.33
N TRP A 19 -11.55 -21.42 3.52
CA TRP A 19 -11.48 -21.08 2.10
C TRP A 19 -12.62 -21.74 1.31
N GLU A 20 -12.93 -23.00 1.55
CA GLU A 20 -14.06 -23.69 0.90
C GLU A 20 -15.38 -22.95 1.17
N LEU A 21 -15.61 -22.57 2.44
CA LEU A 21 -16.80 -21.87 2.88
C LEU A 21 -16.94 -20.47 2.25
N LEU A 22 -15.90 -19.64 2.36
CA LEU A 22 -15.97 -18.21 1.99
C LEU A 22 -15.61 -17.92 0.53
N VAL A 23 -15.03 -18.88 -0.19
CA VAL A 23 -14.67 -18.74 -1.61
C VAL A 23 -15.51 -19.68 -2.47
N ARG A 24 -15.34 -20.99 -2.32
CA ARG A 24 -15.98 -21.97 -3.22
C ARG A 24 -17.49 -21.95 -3.06
N ASP A 25 -17.97 -22.31 -1.87
CA ASP A 25 -19.41 -22.41 -1.61
C ASP A 25 -20.11 -21.07 -1.85
N TRP A 26 -19.46 -19.97 -1.48
CA TRP A 26 -19.97 -18.61 -1.73
C TRP A 26 -20.14 -18.31 -3.22
N ILE A 27 -19.11 -18.52 -4.05
CA ILE A 27 -19.16 -18.27 -5.49
C ILE A 27 -20.18 -19.19 -6.16
N GLU A 28 -20.19 -20.48 -5.81
CA GLU A 28 -21.13 -21.44 -6.41
C GLU A 28 -22.58 -21.17 -5.99
N ALA A 29 -22.83 -20.70 -4.77
CA ALA A 29 -24.15 -20.24 -4.33
C ALA A 29 -24.61 -18.98 -5.07
N MET A 30 -23.71 -18.01 -5.25
CA MET A 30 -24.00 -16.80 -6.03
C MET A 30 -24.38 -17.13 -7.46
N LEU A 31 -23.59 -17.97 -8.14
CA LEU A 31 -23.82 -18.36 -9.54
C LEU A 31 -25.08 -19.19 -9.72
N ALA A 32 -25.46 -19.96 -8.70
CA ALA A 32 -26.71 -20.73 -8.69
C ALA A 32 -27.92 -19.92 -8.21
N GLU A 33 -27.72 -18.67 -7.78
CA GLU A 33 -28.75 -17.81 -7.17
C GLU A 33 -29.46 -18.50 -6.00
N ASP A 34 -28.73 -19.35 -5.26
CA ASP A 34 -29.27 -20.28 -4.28
C ASP A 34 -28.54 -20.17 -2.93
N PHE A 35 -29.14 -19.40 -2.01
CA PHE A 35 -28.60 -19.21 -0.67
C PHE A 35 -28.66 -20.48 0.19
N SER A 36 -29.51 -21.46 -0.13
CA SER A 36 -29.63 -22.68 0.68
C SER A 36 -28.33 -23.48 0.74
N LYS A 37 -27.45 -23.30 -0.26
CA LYS A 37 -26.12 -23.91 -0.34
C LYS A 37 -25.11 -23.39 0.68
N ILE A 38 -25.34 -22.21 1.24
CA ILE A 38 -24.46 -21.55 2.22
C ILE A 38 -25.17 -21.28 3.55
N GLU A 39 -26.47 -21.56 3.64
CA GLU A 39 -27.27 -21.25 4.82
C GLU A 39 -26.77 -21.98 6.07
N GLN A 40 -26.28 -23.20 5.94
CA GLN A 40 -25.73 -24.00 7.03
C GLN A 40 -24.44 -23.41 7.62
N HIS A 41 -23.79 -22.47 6.93
CA HIS A 41 -22.54 -21.86 7.34
C HIS A 41 -22.72 -20.74 8.36
N PHE A 42 -23.95 -20.38 8.72
CA PHE A 42 -24.22 -19.24 9.60
C PHE A 42 -24.67 -19.65 11.01
N VAL A 43 -24.22 -18.87 11.99
CA VAL A 43 -24.85 -18.83 13.32
C VAL A 43 -26.08 -17.93 13.23
N LYS A 44 -27.27 -18.51 13.37
CA LYS A 44 -28.55 -17.79 13.22
C LYS A 44 -29.01 -17.09 14.51
N GLU A 45 -28.60 -17.64 15.65
CA GLU A 45 -28.94 -17.09 16.95
C GLU A 45 -28.21 -15.76 17.18
N ASN A 46 -28.93 -14.72 17.61
CA ASN A 46 -28.39 -13.37 17.82
C ASN A 46 -27.62 -12.85 16.59
N PHE A 47 -28.13 -13.10 15.38
CA PHE A 47 -27.47 -12.67 14.14
C PHE A 47 -27.47 -11.15 14.01
N TRP A 48 -26.30 -10.58 13.71
CA TRP A 48 -26.17 -9.17 13.36
C TRP A 48 -24.96 -8.94 12.47
N THR A 49 -24.94 -7.81 11.76
CA THR A 49 -23.85 -7.42 10.87
C THR A 49 -23.60 -5.92 10.95
N LEU A 50 -22.43 -5.48 10.50
CA LEU A 50 -22.12 -4.06 10.30
C LEU A 50 -21.95 -3.76 8.82
N ASP A 51 -22.26 -2.52 8.45
CA ASP A 51 -21.90 -1.94 7.16
C ASP A 51 -20.95 -0.76 7.40
N ALA A 52 -19.78 -0.84 6.77
CA ALA A 52 -18.81 0.24 6.76
C ALA A 52 -19.15 1.33 5.74
N ALA A 53 -20.09 1.08 4.82
CA ALA A 53 -20.53 1.98 3.76
C ALA A 53 -19.37 2.55 2.90
N GLY A 54 -18.28 1.77 2.74
CA GLY A 54 -17.07 2.21 2.05
C GLY A 54 -16.30 3.31 2.78
N ASN A 55 -16.63 3.61 4.04
CA ASN A 55 -16.11 4.76 4.77
C ASN A 55 -14.95 4.36 5.71
N MET A 56 -13.88 5.17 5.71
CA MET A 56 -12.73 5.00 6.61
C MET A 56 -13.01 5.51 8.03
N HIS A 57 -14.03 6.33 8.23
CA HIS A 57 -14.43 6.83 9.54
C HIS A 57 -15.24 5.77 10.29
N LEU A 58 -14.63 5.13 11.28
CA LEU A 58 -15.27 4.09 12.10
C LEU A 58 -16.59 4.56 12.73
N ASP A 59 -16.67 5.83 13.09
CA ASP A 59 -17.87 6.44 13.69
C ASP A 59 -19.06 6.50 12.73
N SER A 60 -18.86 6.27 11.43
CA SER A 60 -19.95 6.20 10.45
C SER A 60 -20.49 4.79 10.24
N TRP A 61 -19.84 3.77 10.79
CA TRP A 61 -20.26 2.38 10.58
C TRP A 61 -21.54 2.10 11.37
N ARG A 62 -22.46 1.36 10.76
CA ARG A 62 -23.80 1.12 11.33
C ARG A 62 -24.13 -0.36 11.31
N ILE A 63 -24.99 -0.78 12.23
CA ILE A 63 -25.63 -2.09 12.15
C ILE A 63 -26.46 -2.12 10.86
N ASN A 64 -26.25 -3.17 10.06
CA ASN A 64 -26.93 -3.35 8.78
C ASN A 64 -28.12 -4.31 8.91
N TYR A 65 -27.84 -5.52 9.41
CA TYR A 65 -28.87 -6.52 9.69
C TYR A 65 -28.85 -6.89 11.17
N THR A 66 -30.05 -7.12 11.74
CA THR A 66 -30.25 -7.64 13.11
C THR A 66 -30.98 -8.98 13.13
N ASP A 67 -31.29 -9.52 11.95
CA ASP A 67 -31.96 -10.81 11.80
C ASP A 67 -31.51 -11.53 10.52
N PHE A 68 -31.42 -12.85 10.62
CA PHE A 68 -30.88 -13.69 9.56
C PHE A 68 -31.80 -13.78 8.32
N LEU A 69 -33.12 -13.73 8.52
CA LEU A 69 -34.08 -13.89 7.43
C LEU A 69 -34.11 -12.67 6.51
N THR A 70 -34.01 -11.47 7.08
CA THR A 70 -33.85 -10.20 6.35
C THR A 70 -32.54 -10.20 5.59
N TYR A 71 -31.43 -10.65 6.19
CA TYR A 71 -30.17 -10.80 5.47
C TYR A 71 -30.31 -11.73 4.27
N LYS A 72 -30.82 -12.95 4.49
CA LYS A 72 -31.05 -13.94 3.42
C LYS A 72 -31.89 -13.37 2.28
N LYS A 73 -33.01 -12.70 2.60
CA LYS A 73 -33.90 -12.08 1.61
C LYS A 73 -33.18 -11.01 0.77
N ASN A 74 -32.41 -10.14 1.42
CA ASN A 74 -31.67 -9.08 0.74
C ASN A 74 -30.52 -9.65 -0.10
N TRP A 75 -29.80 -10.65 0.40
CA TRP A 75 -28.77 -11.35 -0.37
C TRP A 75 -29.36 -11.91 -1.67
N THR A 76 -30.50 -12.61 -1.60
CA THR A 76 -31.13 -13.19 -2.80
C THR A 76 -31.50 -12.11 -3.82
N THR A 77 -32.12 -11.02 -3.37
CA THR A 77 -32.47 -9.88 -4.23
C THR A 77 -31.24 -9.27 -4.90
N ASN A 78 -30.17 -9.04 -4.12
CA ASN A 78 -28.94 -8.42 -4.60
C ASN A 78 -28.20 -9.32 -5.60
N ILE A 79 -28.14 -10.63 -5.32
CA ILE A 79 -27.49 -11.60 -6.20
C ILE A 79 -28.26 -11.77 -7.52
N GLN A 80 -29.59 -11.83 -7.48
CA GLN A 80 -30.40 -11.85 -8.71
C GLN A 80 -30.13 -10.63 -9.58
N GLY A 81 -30.06 -9.43 -8.98
CA GLY A 81 -29.69 -8.21 -9.68
C GLY A 81 -28.27 -8.28 -10.29
N PHE A 82 -27.30 -8.77 -9.52
CA PHE A 82 -25.91 -8.94 -9.99
C PHE A 82 -25.80 -9.95 -11.14
N ILE A 83 -26.37 -11.14 -10.99
CA ILE A 83 -26.35 -12.21 -12.01
C ILE A 83 -27.08 -11.78 -13.29
N ALA A 84 -28.13 -10.96 -13.17
CA ALA A 84 -28.83 -10.40 -14.33
C ALA A 84 -27.91 -9.55 -15.23
N MET A 85 -26.89 -8.88 -14.67
CA MET A 85 -25.97 -7.99 -15.38
C MET A 85 -24.77 -8.69 -16.03
N ILE A 86 -24.36 -9.86 -15.52
CA ILE A 86 -23.08 -10.50 -15.91
C ILE A 86 -23.24 -11.62 -16.93
N ASP A 87 -22.20 -11.88 -17.72
CA ASP A 87 -22.11 -13.05 -18.60
C ASP A 87 -21.80 -14.30 -17.76
N SER A 88 -22.84 -15.06 -17.41
CA SER A 88 -22.77 -16.21 -16.51
C SER A 88 -21.81 -17.31 -17.01
N ALA A 89 -21.65 -17.48 -18.32
CA ALA A 89 -20.75 -18.48 -18.90
C ALA A 89 -19.27 -18.16 -18.61
N LYS A 90 -18.93 -16.88 -18.42
CA LYS A 90 -17.56 -16.41 -18.13
C LYS A 90 -17.38 -15.97 -16.67
N ALA A 91 -18.47 -15.71 -15.95
CA ALA A 91 -18.46 -15.17 -14.60
C ALA A 91 -17.70 -16.05 -13.60
N ARG A 92 -17.87 -17.39 -13.67
CA ARG A 92 -17.25 -18.32 -12.71
C ARG A 92 -15.75 -18.11 -12.59
N LEU A 93 -15.01 -18.22 -13.71
CA LEU A 93 -13.56 -18.06 -13.70
C LEU A 93 -13.14 -16.65 -13.25
N SER A 94 -13.87 -15.61 -13.66
CA SER A 94 -13.57 -14.23 -13.27
C SER A 94 -13.78 -13.98 -11.78
N LEU A 95 -14.80 -14.58 -11.15
CA LEU A 95 -15.03 -14.50 -9.71
C LEU A 95 -13.91 -15.19 -8.92
N TYR A 96 -13.49 -16.39 -9.32
CA TYR A 96 -12.34 -17.06 -8.69
C TYR A 96 -11.05 -16.25 -8.85
N LYS A 97 -10.79 -15.68 -10.04
CA LYS A 97 -9.63 -14.81 -10.28
C LYS A 97 -9.67 -13.53 -9.43
N ALA A 98 -10.86 -12.97 -9.20
CA ALA A 98 -11.03 -11.77 -8.39
C ALA A 98 -10.94 -12.07 -6.88
N SER A 99 -11.17 -13.32 -6.47
CA SER A 99 -11.20 -13.72 -5.06
C SER A 99 -9.79 -13.74 -4.44
N MET A 100 -9.69 -13.19 -3.22
CA MET A 100 -8.47 -13.23 -2.42
C MET A 100 -8.82 -13.47 -0.95
N LEU A 101 -8.29 -14.56 -0.41
CA LEU A 101 -8.45 -14.94 0.99
C LEU A 101 -7.07 -15.37 1.49
N ARG A 102 -6.34 -14.43 2.11
CA ARG A 102 -4.96 -14.63 2.59
C ARG A 102 -4.79 -14.29 4.05
N ASP A 103 -5.49 -13.24 4.49
CA ASP A 103 -5.42 -12.75 5.86
C ASP A 103 -6.46 -13.53 6.70
N ILE A 104 -6.01 -14.64 7.29
CA ILE A 104 -6.78 -15.50 8.21
C ILE A 104 -6.07 -15.54 9.55
N GLU A 105 -6.73 -15.06 10.60
CA GLU A 105 -6.29 -15.26 11.98
C GLU A 105 -7.19 -16.30 12.65
N ILE A 106 -6.58 -17.31 13.28
CA ILE A 106 -7.28 -18.34 14.05
C ILE A 106 -6.71 -18.35 15.46
N LYS A 107 -7.58 -18.30 16.47
CA LYS A 107 -7.24 -18.37 17.89
C LYS A 107 -8.26 -19.29 18.60
N GLY A 108 -7.89 -20.55 18.77
CA GLY A 108 -8.81 -21.58 19.27
C GLY A 108 -10.02 -21.70 18.34
N ASP A 109 -11.22 -21.62 18.93
CA ASP A 109 -12.48 -21.73 18.19
C ASP A 109 -12.96 -20.40 17.58
N LEU A 110 -12.10 -19.38 17.51
CA LEU A 110 -12.39 -18.08 16.90
C LEU A 110 -11.52 -17.87 15.67
N ALA A 111 -12.10 -17.28 14.62
CA ALA A 111 -11.34 -16.82 13.47
C ALA A 111 -11.81 -15.47 12.94
N THR A 112 -10.87 -14.69 12.40
CA THR A 112 -11.16 -13.53 11.56
C THR A 112 -10.63 -13.80 10.15
N VAL A 113 -11.44 -13.49 9.15
CA VAL A 113 -11.08 -13.69 7.74
C VAL A 113 -11.37 -12.42 6.95
N HIS A 114 -10.35 -11.87 6.29
CA HIS A 114 -10.53 -10.77 5.35
C HIS A 114 -10.73 -11.31 3.94
N MET A 115 -11.98 -11.33 3.50
CA MET A 115 -12.34 -11.74 2.15
C MET A 115 -12.37 -10.54 1.21
N LYS A 116 -11.80 -10.68 0.03
CA LYS A 116 -11.77 -9.62 -0.99
C LYS A 116 -12.17 -10.21 -2.34
N PHE A 117 -12.98 -9.48 -3.09
CA PHE A 117 -13.17 -9.65 -4.52
C PHE A 117 -12.72 -8.38 -5.21
N ASN A 118 -11.66 -8.44 -6.02
CA ASN A 118 -11.19 -7.32 -6.81
C ASN A 118 -10.85 -7.80 -8.22
N GLY A 119 -11.65 -7.37 -9.19
CA GLY A 119 -11.43 -7.75 -10.58
C GLY A 119 -12.54 -7.34 -11.52
N ASN A 120 -12.32 -7.59 -12.80
CA ASN A 120 -13.29 -7.27 -13.85
C ASN A 120 -14.14 -8.49 -14.19
N ILE A 121 -15.46 -8.34 -14.05
CA ILE A 121 -16.46 -9.37 -14.36
C ILE A 121 -17.09 -9.05 -15.73
N PRO A 122 -17.05 -9.98 -16.69
CA PRO A 122 -17.71 -9.80 -17.99
C PRO A 122 -19.20 -9.53 -17.82
N THR A 123 -19.72 -8.50 -18.48
CA THR A 123 -21.15 -8.18 -18.52
C THR A 123 -21.82 -8.85 -19.72
N LYS A 124 -23.15 -9.03 -19.68
CA LYS A 124 -23.89 -9.59 -20.84
C LYS A 124 -23.78 -8.68 -22.05
N ASN A 125 -23.92 -7.37 -21.82
CA ASN A 125 -23.93 -6.33 -22.84
C ASN A 125 -23.11 -5.14 -22.33
N GLY A 126 -21.90 -4.94 -22.88
CA GLY A 126 -21.07 -3.79 -22.58
C GLY A 126 -19.67 -4.12 -22.07
N PRO A 127 -18.95 -3.11 -21.55
CA PRO A 127 -17.63 -3.34 -20.97
C PRO A 127 -17.71 -4.19 -19.70
N PRO A 128 -16.62 -4.89 -19.33
CA PRO A 128 -16.53 -5.59 -18.04
C PRO A 128 -16.80 -4.64 -16.87
N MET A 129 -17.55 -5.12 -15.88
CA MET A 129 -17.83 -4.41 -14.65
C MET A 129 -16.72 -4.68 -13.65
N HIS A 130 -16.10 -3.63 -13.12
CA HIS A 130 -15.16 -3.78 -12.01
C HIS A 130 -15.93 -4.05 -10.71
N ILE A 131 -15.60 -5.13 -10.01
CA ILE A 131 -16.07 -5.40 -8.67
C ILE A 131 -14.96 -5.16 -7.67
N GLU A 132 -15.33 -4.60 -6.53
CA GLU A 132 -14.42 -4.31 -5.43
C GLU A 132 -15.16 -4.52 -4.11
N TRP A 133 -15.26 -5.77 -3.69
CA TRP A 133 -15.98 -6.14 -2.47
C TRP A 133 -15.00 -6.55 -1.39
N ARG A 134 -15.30 -6.17 -0.16
CA ARG A 134 -14.53 -6.55 1.01
C ARG A 134 -15.41 -6.78 2.21
N THR A 135 -15.11 -7.89 2.87
CA THR A 135 -15.83 -8.31 4.05
C THR A 135 -14.82 -8.81 5.08
N LEU A 136 -14.97 -8.34 6.32
CA LEU A 136 -14.32 -8.95 7.48
C LEU A 136 -15.32 -9.90 8.11
N TYR A 137 -15.04 -11.19 8.07
CA TYR A 137 -15.85 -12.21 8.71
C TYR A 137 -15.32 -12.52 10.11
N TRP A 138 -16.23 -12.58 11.08
CA TRP A 138 -15.99 -13.21 12.38
C TRP A 138 -16.60 -14.60 12.37
N LEU A 139 -15.77 -15.62 12.56
CA LEU A 139 -16.20 -17.01 12.57
C LEU A 139 -15.99 -17.65 13.94
N ARG A 140 -16.85 -18.63 14.24
CA ARG A 140 -16.76 -19.48 15.42
C ARG A 140 -16.79 -20.94 15.01
N LYS A 141 -16.02 -21.78 15.70
CA LYS A 141 -16.09 -23.22 15.55
C LYS A 141 -17.14 -23.77 16.53
N LEU A 142 -18.22 -24.34 16.00
CA LEU A 142 -19.32 -24.94 16.77
C LEU A 142 -19.44 -26.41 16.40
N HIS A 143 -19.38 -27.30 17.41
CA HIS A 143 -19.41 -28.76 17.17
C HIS A 143 -18.37 -29.21 16.11
N ASN A 144 -17.18 -28.62 16.17
CA ASN A 144 -16.07 -28.84 15.23
C ASN A 144 -16.29 -28.33 13.79
N GLU A 145 -17.32 -27.53 13.54
CA GLU A 145 -17.59 -26.89 12.25
C GLU A 145 -17.42 -25.38 12.33
N TRP A 146 -16.73 -24.78 11.36
CA TRP A 146 -16.64 -23.33 11.25
C TRP A 146 -17.97 -22.74 10.77
N LYS A 147 -18.42 -21.68 11.46
CA LYS A 147 -19.64 -20.94 11.14
C LYS A 147 -19.36 -19.44 11.16
N ILE A 148 -19.95 -18.71 10.22
CA ILE A 148 -20.00 -17.25 10.20
C ILE A 148 -20.90 -16.79 11.35
N ALA A 149 -20.30 -16.12 12.34
CA ALA A 149 -21.01 -15.58 13.48
C ALA A 149 -21.51 -14.15 13.23
N SER A 150 -20.71 -13.33 12.53
CA SER A 150 -21.06 -11.97 12.11
C SER A 150 -20.04 -11.50 11.07
N PHE A 151 -20.27 -10.35 10.44
CA PHE A 151 -19.34 -9.76 9.48
C PHE A 151 -19.55 -8.25 9.31
N VAL A 152 -18.53 -7.58 8.77
CA VAL A 152 -18.57 -6.19 8.33
C VAL A 152 -18.51 -6.14 6.81
N GLU A 153 -19.55 -5.63 6.16
CA GLU A 153 -19.62 -5.46 4.70
C GLU A 153 -19.10 -4.08 4.25
N ASN A 154 -18.83 -3.97 2.95
CA ASN A 154 -18.42 -2.74 2.27
C ASN A 154 -17.22 -2.05 2.94
N LEU A 155 -16.21 -2.82 3.36
CA LEU A 155 -15.02 -2.23 3.96
C LEU A 155 -14.31 -1.30 2.96
N PRO A 156 -13.79 -0.15 3.44
CA PRO A 156 -13.16 0.86 2.60
C PRO A 156 -11.90 0.36 1.90
N PHE A 157 -11.56 1.00 0.77
CA PHE A 157 -10.35 0.69 0.03
C PHE A 157 -9.10 1.29 0.63
N ILE A 158 -8.35 0.41 1.31
CA ILE A 158 -6.94 0.61 1.58
C ILE A 158 -6.20 -0.28 0.58
N GLU A 159 -5.89 0.26 -0.59
CA GLU A 159 -4.88 -0.37 -1.43
C GLU A 159 -3.60 -0.39 -0.60
N ARG A 160 -3.03 -1.56 -0.31
CA ARG A 160 -1.61 -1.61 0.09
C ARG A 160 -0.82 -1.10 -1.12
N GLY A 161 -0.66 0.22 -1.25
CA GLY A 161 -0.02 0.87 -2.40
C GLY A 161 -0.67 2.15 -2.95
N ARG A 162 -1.93 2.47 -2.60
CA ARG A 162 -2.59 3.76 -2.88
C ARG A 162 -3.44 4.15 -1.67
N ASN A 163 -2.87 5.04 -0.87
CA ASN A 163 -3.58 5.82 0.12
C ASN A 163 -4.55 6.78 -0.59
N LEU A 164 -5.85 6.64 -0.34
CA LEU A 164 -6.82 7.72 -0.58
C LEU A 164 -6.76 8.69 0.61
N ASN A 165 -5.92 9.71 0.49
CA ASN A 165 -6.05 11.05 1.10
C ASN A 165 -6.42 11.14 2.60
N VAL A 166 -5.71 10.42 3.44
CA VAL A 166 -4.79 11.15 4.31
C VAL A 166 -3.41 10.77 3.82
N ARG A 167 -2.89 11.47 2.78
CA ARG A 167 -1.44 11.53 2.66
C ARG A 167 -0.99 12.03 4.02
N MET A 168 -0.31 11.19 4.78
CA MET A 168 0.52 11.75 5.85
C MET A 168 1.52 12.59 5.05
N PRO A 169 1.40 13.93 5.07
CA PRO A 169 2.30 14.74 4.29
C PRO A 169 3.70 14.31 4.68
N PHE A 170 4.57 14.09 3.69
CA PHE A 170 5.96 13.79 3.98
C PHE A 170 6.42 14.78 5.07
N GLN A 171 6.91 14.21 6.17
CA GLN A 171 7.34 14.99 7.30
C GLN A 171 8.76 14.55 7.64
N LYS A 172 9.68 15.52 7.55
CA LYS A 172 10.97 15.46 8.22
C LYS A 172 10.97 16.45 9.37
N THR A 173 11.22 15.97 10.57
CA THR A 173 11.29 16.80 11.77
C THR A 173 12.54 16.50 12.57
N LEU A 174 12.96 17.50 13.34
CA LEU A 174 13.95 17.30 14.39
C LEU A 174 13.26 16.66 15.60
N PRO A 175 13.96 15.78 16.35
CA PRO A 175 13.50 15.34 17.68
C PRO A 175 13.25 16.55 18.61
N ALA A 176 12.34 16.36 19.58
CA ALA A 176 12.01 17.41 20.54
C ALA A 176 13.16 17.71 21.52
N ASP A 177 14.02 16.73 21.79
CA ASP A 177 15.19 16.86 22.65
C ASP A 177 16.44 17.18 21.83
N ASN A 178 17.22 18.16 22.28
CA ASN A 178 18.45 18.58 21.61
C ASN A 178 19.70 18.17 22.40
N THR A 179 19.89 16.87 22.58
CA THR A 179 21.05 16.29 23.27
C THR A 179 22.23 16.00 22.33
N SER A 180 22.04 16.17 21.02
CA SER A 180 23.07 15.92 20.02
C SER A 180 24.13 17.02 19.96
N PRO A 181 25.40 16.70 19.64
CA PRO A 181 26.41 17.70 19.32
C PRO A 181 25.94 18.65 18.21
N LYS A 182 26.32 19.93 18.30
CA LYS A 182 26.03 20.92 17.25
C LYS A 182 26.62 20.46 15.92
N ALA A 183 25.82 20.56 14.86
CA ALA A 183 26.27 20.24 13.50
C ALA A 183 27.42 21.16 13.08
N VAL A 184 28.52 20.58 12.59
CA VAL A 184 29.70 21.30 12.10
C VAL A 184 29.55 21.81 10.66
N GLY A 185 28.43 21.50 10.01
CA GLY A 185 28.09 21.94 8.66
C GLY A 185 26.57 21.96 8.45
N PRO A 186 26.08 22.29 7.25
CA PRO A 186 24.65 22.38 6.96
C PRO A 186 24.01 20.99 6.85
N TYR A 187 23.65 20.40 7.99
CA TYR A 187 22.89 19.15 8.09
C TYR A 187 22.18 19.04 9.45
N SER A 188 21.19 18.16 9.54
CA SER A 188 20.57 17.80 10.82
C SER A 188 21.26 16.54 11.38
N PRO A 189 21.72 16.53 12.65
CA PRO A 189 22.32 15.34 13.26
C PRO A 189 21.38 14.13 13.29
N VAL A 190 20.09 14.38 13.53
CA VAL A 190 19.03 13.38 13.60
C VAL A 190 17.79 13.93 12.89
N LEU A 191 17.06 13.08 12.17
CA LEU A 191 15.75 13.38 11.61
C LEU A 191 14.78 12.23 11.91
N ILE A 192 13.56 12.58 12.27
CA ILE A 192 12.42 11.68 12.23
C ILE A 192 11.77 11.86 10.87
N VAL A 193 11.66 10.77 10.10
CA VAL A 193 11.13 10.78 8.74
C VAL A 193 9.85 9.94 8.71
N ARG A 194 8.77 10.55 8.19
CA ARG A 194 7.51 9.87 7.88
C ARG A 194 7.23 10.06 6.40
N GLY A 195 7.12 8.97 5.67
CA GLY A 195 6.78 8.93 4.25
C GLY A 195 6.26 7.54 3.87
N GLU A 196 5.53 7.48 2.77
CA GLU A 196 4.83 6.29 2.31
C GLU A 196 5.70 5.49 1.34
N GLU A 197 6.45 6.19 0.48
CA GLU A 197 7.33 5.59 -0.52
C GLU A 197 8.75 6.17 -0.43
N TRP A 198 9.75 5.30 -0.51
CA TRP A 198 11.16 5.68 -0.48
C TRP A 198 11.66 5.89 -1.90
N VAL A 199 12.26 7.05 -2.15
CA VAL A 199 12.90 7.39 -3.41
C VAL A 199 14.40 7.48 -3.16
N VAL A 200 15.16 6.65 -3.86
CA VAL A 200 16.63 6.63 -3.79
C VAL A 200 17.16 7.00 -5.16
N ILE A 201 18.02 8.02 -5.22
CA ILE A 201 18.72 8.38 -6.46
C ILE A 201 20.18 7.94 -6.34
N SER A 202 20.70 7.34 -7.41
CA SER A 202 22.12 6.99 -7.53
C SER A 202 23.00 8.24 -7.43
N GLY A 203 24.32 8.04 -7.31
CA GLY A 203 25.32 9.10 -7.36
C GLY A 203 25.11 10.04 -8.54
N GLN A 204 24.97 11.32 -8.24
CA GLN A 204 24.84 12.40 -9.20
C GLN A 204 26.19 13.10 -9.32
N VAL A 205 26.58 13.36 -10.55
CA VAL A 205 27.86 13.96 -10.93
C VAL A 205 27.63 15.21 -11.79
N PRO A 206 28.62 16.10 -11.95
CA PRO A 206 28.46 17.38 -12.63
C PRO A 206 28.55 17.24 -14.15
N VAL A 207 27.62 16.50 -14.76
CA VAL A 207 27.57 16.31 -16.22
C VAL A 207 26.41 17.03 -16.86
N ASP A 208 26.57 17.44 -18.13
CA ASP A 208 25.49 17.94 -18.97
C ASP A 208 24.64 16.79 -19.55
N SER A 209 23.66 17.13 -20.40
CA SER A 209 22.80 16.13 -21.07
C SER A 209 23.55 15.21 -22.05
N THR A 210 24.78 15.55 -22.43
CA THR A 210 25.65 14.76 -23.30
C THR A 210 26.60 13.86 -22.50
N GLY A 211 26.61 13.97 -21.17
CA GLY A 211 27.49 13.23 -20.28
C GLY A 211 28.87 13.87 -20.09
N LYS A 212 29.08 15.10 -20.58
CA LYS A 212 30.36 15.81 -20.42
C LYS A 212 30.41 16.55 -19.08
N PRO A 213 31.57 16.57 -18.37
CA PRO A 213 31.73 17.36 -17.15
C PRO A 213 31.46 18.85 -17.39
N VAL A 214 30.76 19.49 -16.46
CA VAL A 214 30.41 20.92 -16.47
C VAL A 214 31.21 21.62 -15.39
N GLY A 215 31.96 22.65 -15.80
CA GLY A 215 32.75 23.47 -14.88
C GLY A 215 34.04 22.81 -14.39
N THR A 216 34.97 23.64 -13.96
CA THR A 216 36.30 23.24 -13.45
C THR A 216 36.49 23.56 -11.97
N THR A 217 35.56 24.30 -11.38
CA THR A 217 35.58 24.69 -9.96
C THR A 217 34.63 23.81 -9.15
N ILE A 218 34.85 23.69 -7.84
CA ILE A 218 33.91 22.98 -6.97
C ILE A 218 32.54 23.65 -7.00
N GLU A 219 32.50 24.96 -7.15
CA GLU A 219 31.28 25.75 -7.17
C GLU A 219 30.39 25.38 -8.36
N ASP A 220 30.95 25.40 -9.58
CA ASP A 220 30.24 25.02 -10.80
C ASP A 220 29.75 23.57 -10.73
N GLN A 221 30.64 22.67 -10.31
CA GLN A 221 30.33 21.25 -10.23
C GLN A 221 29.28 20.93 -9.16
N THR A 222 29.29 21.64 -8.03
CA THR A 222 28.25 21.47 -6.99
C THR A 222 26.89 21.90 -7.53
N ARG A 223 26.81 23.05 -8.22
CA ARG A 223 25.55 23.53 -8.82
C ARG A 223 25.02 22.56 -9.87
N GLN A 224 25.87 22.06 -10.77
CA GLN A 224 25.45 21.08 -11.77
C GLN A 224 25.01 19.75 -11.13
N THR A 225 25.76 19.26 -10.14
CA THR A 225 25.45 18.00 -9.44
C THR A 225 24.09 18.05 -8.76
N LEU A 226 23.81 19.15 -8.04
CA LEU A 226 22.51 19.35 -7.39
C LEU A 226 21.39 19.60 -8.42
N ALA A 227 21.67 20.26 -9.54
CA ALA A 227 20.69 20.40 -10.62
C ALA A 227 20.29 19.03 -11.23
N ASN A 228 21.27 18.15 -11.43
CA ASN A 228 21.04 16.78 -11.90
C ASN A 228 20.23 15.96 -10.88
N ALA A 229 20.56 16.07 -9.58
CA ALA A 229 19.79 15.46 -8.51
C ALA A 229 18.33 15.92 -8.51
N LYS A 230 18.11 17.25 -8.60
CA LYS A 230 16.76 17.83 -8.68
C LYS A 230 15.96 17.28 -9.85
N LYS A 231 16.58 17.16 -11.03
CA LYS A 231 15.93 16.60 -12.23
C LYS A 231 15.47 15.16 -11.99
N ASN A 232 16.26 14.33 -11.32
CA ASN A 232 15.89 12.95 -11.01
C ASN A 232 14.80 12.86 -9.93
N LEU A 233 14.86 13.69 -8.88
CA LEU A 233 13.79 13.80 -7.88
C LEU A 233 12.46 14.21 -8.54
N LEU A 234 12.48 15.19 -9.45
CA LEU A 234 11.28 15.63 -10.17
C LEU A 234 10.66 14.53 -11.04
N ARG A 235 11.47 13.63 -11.61
CA ARG A 235 10.97 12.46 -12.34
C ARG A 235 10.25 11.46 -11.43
N ALA A 236 10.56 11.45 -10.13
CA ALA A 236 9.85 10.68 -9.11
C ALA A 236 8.66 11.46 -8.48
N GLY A 237 8.41 12.69 -8.94
CA GLY A 237 7.33 13.55 -8.48
C GLY A 237 7.60 14.29 -7.17
N ILE A 238 8.87 14.48 -6.80
CA ILE A 238 9.30 15.08 -5.51
C ILE A 238 10.39 16.15 -5.70
N GLY A 239 10.61 16.97 -4.67
CA GLY A 239 11.66 17.99 -4.62
C GLY A 239 12.68 17.78 -3.50
N PHE A 240 13.53 18.79 -3.25
CA PHE A 240 14.54 18.74 -2.20
C PHE A 240 13.95 18.79 -0.78
N GLU A 241 12.74 19.33 -0.66
CA GLU A 241 11.93 19.28 0.55
C GLU A 241 11.73 17.84 1.03
N ASN A 242 11.63 16.87 0.12
CA ASN A 242 11.42 15.45 0.41
C ASN A 242 12.71 14.70 0.79
N VAL A 243 13.89 15.30 0.58
CA VAL A 243 15.18 14.66 0.85
C VAL A 243 15.45 14.66 2.36
N PHE A 244 15.77 13.49 2.90
CA PHE A 244 16.06 13.29 4.32
C PHE A 244 17.47 12.75 4.59
N LYS A 245 18.13 12.12 3.62
CA LYS A 245 19.55 11.74 3.72
C LYS A 245 20.30 12.15 2.47
N VAL A 246 21.50 12.68 2.67
CA VAL A 246 22.47 12.96 1.61
C VAL A 246 23.81 12.33 1.97
N ASN A 247 24.46 11.71 1.02
CA ASN A 247 25.89 11.38 1.10
C ASN A 247 26.63 12.22 0.07
N VAL A 248 27.73 12.83 0.51
CA VAL A 248 28.55 13.72 -0.30
C VAL A 248 29.96 13.14 -0.34
N TYR A 249 30.48 12.95 -1.53
CA TYR A 249 31.83 12.50 -1.79
C TYR A 249 32.57 13.65 -2.47
N LEU A 250 33.62 14.15 -1.83
CA LEU A 250 34.50 15.19 -2.37
C LEU A 250 35.86 14.57 -2.69
N THR A 251 36.52 15.00 -3.76
CA THR A 251 37.92 14.56 -4.01
C THR A 251 38.91 15.17 -3.02
N ASP A 252 38.59 16.35 -2.49
CA ASP A 252 39.40 17.07 -1.50
C ASP A 252 38.48 17.78 -0.49
N LEU A 253 38.70 17.56 0.81
CA LEU A 253 37.93 18.22 1.87
C LEU A 253 38.25 19.71 2.02
N ALA A 254 39.33 20.22 1.41
CA ALA A 254 39.57 21.66 1.30
C ALA A 254 38.43 22.38 0.56
N ASN A 255 37.68 21.66 -0.28
CA ASN A 255 36.50 22.17 -1.00
C ASN A 255 35.22 22.19 -0.15
N TRP A 256 35.24 21.60 1.05
CA TRP A 256 34.06 21.47 1.91
C TRP A 256 33.40 22.81 2.29
N PRO A 257 34.13 23.89 2.61
CA PRO A 257 33.51 25.19 2.90
C PRO A 257 32.71 25.74 1.71
N LYS A 258 33.28 25.69 0.50
CA LYS A 258 32.65 26.17 -0.74
C LYS A 258 31.44 25.33 -1.12
N PHE A 259 31.53 24.00 -1.00
CA PHE A 259 30.38 23.11 -1.18
C PHE A 259 29.25 23.47 -0.21
N ASN A 260 29.57 23.71 1.07
CA ASN A 260 28.57 24.00 2.10
C ASN A 260 27.82 25.30 1.86
N GLU A 261 28.47 26.32 1.31
CA GLU A 261 27.84 27.59 0.94
C GLU A 261 26.70 27.35 -0.07
N ILE A 262 27.03 26.69 -1.18
CA ILE A 262 26.07 26.38 -2.25
C ILE A 262 24.98 25.39 -1.78
N TYR A 263 25.37 24.38 -1.01
CA TYR A 263 24.42 23.40 -0.47
C TYR A 263 23.38 24.06 0.43
N ARG A 264 23.78 25.05 1.24
CA ARG A 264 22.87 25.80 2.12
C ARG A 264 21.91 26.70 1.34
N GLU A 265 22.34 27.27 0.21
CA GLU A 265 21.46 28.07 -0.67
C GLU A 265 20.33 27.22 -1.27
N ILE A 266 20.60 25.94 -1.55
CA ILE A 266 19.72 25.09 -2.34
C ILE A 266 18.80 24.22 -1.47
N MET A 267 19.31 23.72 -0.34
CA MET A 267 18.60 22.71 0.44
C MET A 267 17.67 23.33 1.49
N PRO A 268 16.37 23.00 1.49
CA PRO A 268 15.42 23.57 2.43
C PRO A 268 15.54 22.98 3.83
N ALA A 269 15.18 23.78 4.84
CA ALA A 269 15.07 23.34 6.23
C ALA A 269 13.83 22.45 6.46
N PRO A 270 13.86 21.51 7.45
CA PRO A 270 15.06 21.10 8.15
C PRO A 270 16.02 20.39 7.18
N LEU A 271 17.31 20.67 7.32
CA LEU A 271 18.31 20.14 6.39
C LEU A 271 18.36 18.61 6.51
N PRO A 272 18.63 17.87 5.42
CA PRO A 272 18.80 16.42 5.49
C PRO A 272 19.86 16.00 6.51
N ALA A 273 19.75 14.79 7.04
CA ALA A 273 20.90 14.12 7.62
C ALA A 273 21.97 13.98 6.54
N ARG A 274 23.24 14.16 6.88
CA ARG A 274 24.30 14.22 5.87
C ARG A 274 25.57 13.55 6.34
N THR A 275 26.19 12.84 5.42
CA THR A 275 27.56 12.35 5.54
C THR A 275 28.38 13.02 4.44
N ALA A 276 29.57 13.51 4.77
CA ALA A 276 30.51 14.07 3.79
C ALA A 276 31.90 13.48 4.05
N VAL A 277 32.54 12.95 3.01
CA VAL A 277 33.85 12.30 3.09
C VAL A 277 34.73 12.68 1.90
N ALA A 278 36.04 12.53 2.07
CA ALA A 278 36.98 12.48 0.95
C ALA A 278 36.88 11.11 0.26
N SER A 279 36.81 11.06 -1.07
CA SER A 279 36.83 9.81 -1.85
C SER A 279 37.47 10.03 -3.22
N GLY A 280 38.01 8.96 -3.81
CA GLY A 280 38.32 8.95 -5.24
C GLY A 280 37.03 8.97 -6.06
N LEU A 281 36.98 9.80 -7.10
CA LEU A 281 35.88 9.89 -8.07
C LEU A 281 36.43 9.66 -9.49
N LEU A 282 35.52 9.49 -10.47
CA LEU A 282 35.93 9.41 -11.87
C LEU A 282 36.65 10.71 -12.32
N PRO A 283 37.61 10.62 -13.26
CA PRO A 283 38.39 11.77 -13.70
C PRO A 283 37.53 12.95 -14.17
N GLY A 284 37.87 14.15 -13.70
CA GLY A 284 37.15 15.38 -14.01
C GLY A 284 36.02 15.74 -13.04
N PHE A 285 35.69 14.87 -12.07
CA PHE A 285 34.71 15.17 -11.02
C PHE A 285 35.38 15.52 -9.70
N LEU A 286 34.89 16.59 -9.07
CA LEU A 286 35.31 17.08 -7.76
C LEU A 286 34.28 16.72 -6.67
N VAL A 287 33.05 16.40 -7.07
CA VAL A 287 31.94 16.09 -6.18
C VAL A 287 31.00 15.06 -6.80
N GLU A 288 30.51 14.16 -5.95
CA GLU A 288 29.41 13.24 -6.25
C GLU A 288 28.43 13.23 -5.06
N VAL A 289 27.13 13.15 -5.34
CA VAL A 289 26.08 13.15 -4.31
C VAL A 289 25.03 12.10 -4.57
N ASP A 290 24.73 11.25 -3.58
CA ASP A 290 23.54 10.41 -3.56
C ASP A 290 22.54 10.90 -2.51
N MET A 291 21.25 10.61 -2.73
CA MET A 291 20.19 11.09 -1.85
C MET A 291 19.10 10.03 -1.63
N TRP A 292 18.58 10.04 -0.41
CA TRP A 292 17.37 9.33 -0.03
C TRP A 292 16.29 10.35 0.31
N ALA A 293 15.11 10.14 -0.25
CA ALA A 293 13.94 10.97 -0.10
C ALA A 293 12.69 10.10 0.14
N ALA A 294 11.62 10.72 0.62
CA ALA A 294 10.34 10.04 0.75
C ALA A 294 9.16 10.95 0.36
N LYS A 295 8.06 10.34 -0.08
CA LYS A 295 6.80 11.03 -0.37
C LYS A 295 5.62 10.35 0.29
#